data_AF-A0A2H0LVT1-F1
#
_entry.id   AF-A0A2H0LVT1-F1
#
_cell.length_a   1.000
_cell.length_b   1.000
_cell.length_c   1.000
_cell.angle_alpha   90.00
_cell.angle_beta   90.00
_cell.angle_gamma   90.00
#
_symmetry.space_group_name_H-M   'P 1'
#
loop_
_entity.id
_entity.type
_entity.pdbx_description
1 polymer ?
#
loop_
_entity_poly.entity_id
_entity_poly.type
_entity_poly.pdbx_seq_one_letter_code
_entity_poly.pdbx_strand_id
1 'polypeptide(L)'
;DFLGFRFVREISPKTNRLTTYYFPEQKAVNNIKQRIRQVVDHRRPKKAEAIAQELTPILRGWVNYFRIANSAKIFSKVRYYTAQRMRKFICRRGHRSGYGYKSYPGKYLYGNLGLYNDYRVLWAKAL
;
A
#
# COMPACT_ATOMS: atom_id res chain seq x y z
N ASP A 1 -19.47 4.81 9.12
CA ASP A 1 -18.47 3.80 8.68
C ASP A 1 -18.62 2.58 9.58
N PHE A 2 -17.99 1.45 9.25
CA PHE A 2 -17.98 0.27 10.14
C PHE A 2 -16.71 -0.55 9.90
N LEU A 3 -15.99 -0.91 10.97
CA LEU A 3 -14.75 -1.71 10.92
C LEU A 3 -13.69 -1.20 9.93
N GLY A 4 -13.62 0.12 9.74
CA GLY A 4 -12.70 0.77 8.80
C GLY A 4 -13.14 0.67 7.33
N PHE A 5 -14.40 0.30 7.06
CA PHE A 5 -15.03 0.36 5.75
C PHE A 5 -16.02 1.52 5.65
N ARG A 6 -16.00 2.18 4.49
CA ARG A 6 -16.98 3.15 4.04
C ARG A 6 -17.87 2.49 2.99
N PHE A 7 -19.18 2.53 3.22
CA PHE A 7 -20.19 1.99 2.32
C PHE A 7 -20.78 3.11 1.47
N VAL A 8 -21.04 2.84 0.19
CA VAL A 8 -21.63 3.80 -0.75
C VAL A 8 -22.62 3.06 -1.64
N ARG A 9 -23.81 3.63 -1.85
CA ARG A 9 -24.77 3.12 -2.82
C ARG A 9 -24.68 3.95 -4.09
N GLU A 10 -24.29 3.32 -5.19
CA GLU A 10 -24.16 3.94 -6.50
C GLU A 10 -24.73 3.04 -7.59
N ILE A 11 -25.13 3.62 -8.72
CA ILE A 11 -25.53 2.84 -9.89
C ILE A 11 -24.27 2.19 -10.46
N SER A 12 -24.29 0.85 -10.55
CA SER A 12 -23.17 0.09 -11.12
C SER A 12 -23.01 0.43 -12.60
N PRO A 13 -21.82 0.89 -13.04
CA PRO A 13 -21.57 1.17 -14.46
C PRO A 13 -21.70 -0.06 -15.36
N LYS A 14 -21.59 -1.26 -14.80
CA LYS A 14 -21.65 -2.53 -15.55
C LYS A 14 -23.06 -3.07 -15.70
N THR A 15 -23.89 -2.92 -14.66
CA THR A 15 -25.20 -3.59 -14.58
C THR A 15 -26.36 -2.60 -14.55
N ASN A 16 -26.09 -1.29 -14.45
CA ASN A 16 -27.07 -0.23 -14.28
C ASN A 16 -28.03 -0.43 -13.09
N ARG A 17 -27.61 -1.22 -12.09
CA ARG A 17 -28.38 -1.50 -10.87
C ARG A 17 -27.77 -0.75 -9.69
N LEU A 18 -28.63 -0.27 -8.80
CA LEU A 18 -28.21 0.32 -7.53
C LEU A 18 -27.48 -0.75 -6.70
N THR A 19 -26.18 -0.58 -6.51
CA THR A 19 -25.30 -1.55 -5.87
C THR A 19 -24.58 -0.89 -4.69
N THR A 20 -24.38 -1.66 -3.62
CA THR A 20 -23.58 -1.21 -2.47
C THR A 20 -22.12 -1.56 -2.69
N TYR A 21 -21.28 -0.53 -2.80
CA TYR A 21 -19.83 -0.65 -2.79
C TYR A 21 -19.30 -0.40 -1.39
N TYR A 22 -18.15 -1.01 -1.09
CA TYR A 22 -17.47 -0.78 0.17
C TYR A 22 -15.97 -0.62 -0.08
N PHE A 23 -15.40 0.38 0.60
CA PHE A 23 -14.02 0.81 0.42
C PHE A 23 -13.35 0.94 1.78
N PRO A 24 -12.03 0.75 1.89
CA PRO A 24 -11.27 1.20 3.04
C PRO A 24 -11.55 2.68 3.32
N GLU A 25 -11.88 2.98 4.57
CA GLU A 25 -12.13 4.34 5.02
C GLU A 25 -10.83 5.18 4.96
N GLN A 26 -10.96 6.49 4.76
CA GLN A 26 -9.81 7.38 4.64
C GLN A 26 -8.92 7.35 5.90
N LYS A 27 -9.51 7.19 7.09
CA LYS A 27 -8.80 6.99 8.35
C LYS A 27 -7.91 5.74 8.33
N ALA A 28 -8.43 4.61 7.87
CA ALA A 28 -7.66 3.37 7.74
C ALA A 28 -6.49 3.51 6.75
N VAL A 29 -6.71 4.22 5.64
CA VAL A 29 -5.66 4.52 4.65
C VAL A 29 -4.59 5.45 5.23
N ASN A 30 -4.98 6.45 6.03
CA ASN A 30 -4.05 7.36 6.67
C ASN A 30 -3.21 6.64 7.73
N ASN A 31 -3.82 5.76 8.52
CA ASN A 31 -3.14 4.96 9.54
C ASN A 31 -2.05 4.07 8.93
N ILE A 32 -2.35 3.35 7.83
CA ILE A 32 -1.32 2.53 7.17
C ILE A 32 -0.19 3.38 6.60
N LYS A 33 -0.49 4.55 6.00
CA LYS A 33 0.53 5.49 5.51
C LYS A 33 1.40 6.04 6.63
N GLN A 34 0.81 6.34 7.78
CA GLN A 34 1.54 6.77 8.98
C GLN A 34 2.47 5.66 9.47
N ARG A 35 1.97 4.42 9.56
CA ARG A 35 2.77 3.27 9.95
C ARG A 35 3.94 3.04 9.00
N ILE A 36 3.70 3.09 7.68
CA ILE A 36 4.75 3.02 6.66
C ILE A 36 5.79 4.12 6.88
N ARG A 37 5.37 5.35 7.16
CA ARG A 37 6.28 6.49 7.40
C ARG A 37 7.17 6.27 8.62
N GLN A 38 6.60 5.76 9.72
CA GLN A 38 7.32 5.46 10.96
C GLN A 38 8.34 4.34 10.76
N VAL A 39 7.94 3.28 10.04
CA VAL A 39 8.85 2.17 9.74
C VAL A 39 9.97 2.64 8.82
N VAL A 40 9.64 3.36 7.76
CA VAL A 40 10.60 3.92 6.77
C VAL A 40 11.10 5.30 7.21
N ASP A 41 11.65 5.35 8.42
CA ASP A 41 12.37 6.52 8.91
C ASP A 41 13.87 6.37 8.67
N HIS A 42 14.42 7.30 7.88
CA HIS A 42 15.85 7.42 7.57
C HIS A 42 16.77 7.52 8.78
N ARG A 43 16.26 7.95 9.94
CA ARG A 43 17.03 8.04 11.18
C ARG A 43 17.27 6.69 11.84
N ARG A 44 16.52 5.65 11.45
CA ARG A 44 16.66 4.31 12.03
C ARG A 44 17.97 3.67 11.53
N PRO A 45 18.77 3.04 12.43
CA PRO A 45 20.04 2.42 12.06
C PRO A 45 19.87 1.05 11.37
N LYS A 46 18.82 0.86 10.56
CA LYS A 46 18.54 -0.40 9.84
C LYS A 46 18.83 -0.25 8.34
N LYS A 47 19.34 -1.32 7.72
CA LYS A 47 19.51 -1.40 6.25
C LYS A 47 18.14 -1.47 5.54
N ALA A 48 18.11 -1.16 4.25
CA ALA A 48 16.86 -1.08 3.48
C ALA A 48 16.11 -2.43 3.44
N GLU A 49 16.86 -3.53 3.41
CA GLU A 49 16.36 -4.90 3.44
C GLU A 49 15.61 -5.19 4.74
N ALA A 50 16.19 -4.80 5.88
CA ALA A 50 15.56 -4.97 7.20
C ALA A 50 14.28 -4.12 7.33
N ILE A 51 14.27 -2.92 6.74
CA ILE A 51 13.06 -2.08 6.68
C ILE A 51 11.98 -2.73 5.82
N ALA A 52 12.35 -3.32 4.68
CA ALA A 52 11.41 -4.01 3.80
C ALA A 52 10.83 -5.27 4.49
N GLN A 53 11.66 -6.05 5.18
CA GLN A 53 11.23 -7.20 5.99
C GLN A 53 10.24 -6.81 7.10
N GLU A 54 10.42 -5.65 7.73
CA GLU A 54 9.49 -5.13 8.75
C GLU A 54 8.17 -4.64 8.13
N LEU A 55 8.23 -4.01 6.95
CA LEU A 55 7.05 -3.51 6.24
C LEU A 55 6.18 -4.63 5.66
N THR A 56 6.80 -5.69 5.12
CA THR A 56 6.10 -6.73 4.38
C THR A 56 4.93 -7.37 5.15
N PRO A 57 5.08 -7.84 6.41
CA PRO A 57 3.95 -8.39 7.16
C PRO A 57 2.86 -7.35 7.47
N ILE A 58 3.22 -6.08 7.69
CA ILE A 58 2.27 -5.00 7.94
C ILE A 58 1.40 -4.76 6.69
N LEU A 59 2.04 -4.62 5.53
CA LEU A 59 1.36 -4.43 4.25
C LEU A 59 0.51 -5.64 3.89
N ARG A 60 1.04 -6.85 4.06
CA ARG A 60 0.32 -8.11 3.81
C ARG A 60 -0.94 -8.20 4.66
N GLY A 61 -0.85 -7.98 5.97
CA GLY A 61 -2.00 -8.03 6.87
C GLY A 61 -3.06 -7.00 6.48
N TRP A 62 -2.64 -5.77 6.23
CA TRP A 62 -3.54 -4.68 5.83
C TRP A 62 -4.22 -4.96 4.48
N VAL A 63 -3.48 -5.44 3.49
CA VAL A 63 -4.03 -5.80 2.18
C VAL A 63 -4.99 -6.98 2.30
N ASN A 64 -4.66 -8.01 3.08
CA ASN A 64 -5.54 -9.15 3.30
C ASN A 64 -6.86 -8.76 3.94
N TYR A 65 -6.83 -7.89 4.95
CA TYR A 65 -8.03 -7.39 5.61
C TYR A 65 -8.97 -6.64 4.66
N PHE A 66 -8.42 -5.74 3.84
CA PHE A 66 -9.19 -4.93 2.90
C PHE A 66 -9.39 -5.59 1.52
N ARG A 67 -8.97 -6.85 1.35
CA ARG A 67 -8.89 -7.52 0.05
C ARG A 67 -10.24 -7.77 -0.60
N ILE A 68 -11.26 -7.98 0.23
CA ILE A 68 -12.64 -8.24 -0.18
C ILE A 68 -13.37 -6.99 -0.70
N ALA A 69 -12.86 -5.80 -0.38
CA ALA A 69 -13.47 -4.53 -0.75
C ALA A 69 -13.09 -4.05 -2.15
N ASN A 70 -13.75 -3.00 -2.61
CA ASN A 70 -13.45 -2.28 -3.86
C ASN A 70 -12.14 -1.46 -3.77
N SER A 71 -11.09 -2.07 -3.22
CA SER A 71 -9.86 -1.44 -2.74
C SER A 71 -8.78 -1.24 -3.81
N ALA A 72 -8.97 -1.72 -5.04
CA ALA A 72 -7.90 -1.77 -6.05
C ALA A 72 -7.19 -0.41 -6.26
N LYS A 73 -7.98 0.68 -6.38
CA LYS A 73 -7.43 2.04 -6.53
C LYS A 73 -6.66 2.48 -5.28
N ILE A 74 -7.15 2.14 -4.09
CA ILE A 74 -6.53 2.48 -2.81
C ILE A 74 -5.22 1.68 -2.63
N PHE A 75 -5.23 0.40 -2.96
CA PHE A 75 -4.07 -0.46 -2.94
C PHE A 75 -2.96 0.05 -3.86
N SER A 76 -3.28 0.48 -5.07
CA SER A 76 -2.31 1.14 -5.97
C SER A 76 -1.70 2.40 -5.36
N LYS A 77 -2.51 3.24 -4.68
CA LYS A 77 -2.01 4.43 -3.98
C LYS A 77 -1.07 4.08 -2.82
N VAL A 78 -1.39 3.05 -2.03
CA VAL A 78 -0.56 2.59 -0.91
C VAL A 78 0.75 1.95 -1.42
N ARG A 79 0.68 1.13 -2.46
CA ARG A 79 1.85 0.55 -3.12
C ARG A 79 2.80 1.62 -3.64
N TYR A 80 2.28 2.61 -4.36
CA TYR A 80 3.06 3.74 -4.86
C TYR A 80 3.71 4.53 -3.73
N TYR A 81 2.94 4.88 -2.69
CA TYR A 81 3.45 5.59 -1.52
C TYR A 81 4.59 4.84 -0.84
N THR A 82 4.41 3.54 -0.61
CA THR A 82 5.43 2.67 0.01
C THR A 82 6.71 2.65 -0.82
N ALA A 83 6.59 2.43 -2.13
CA ALA A 83 7.74 2.41 -3.02
C ALA A 83 8.48 3.76 -3.05
N GLN A 84 7.75 4.88 -3.09
CA GLN A 84 8.37 6.21 -3.00
C GLN A 84 9.11 6.43 -1.69
N ARG A 85 8.53 6.00 -0.55
CA ARG A 85 9.18 6.13 0.77
C ARG A 85 10.45 5.30 0.84
N MET A 86 10.43 4.06 0.36
CA MET A 86 11.61 3.20 0.31
C MET A 86 12.73 3.82 -0.54
N ARG A 87 12.41 4.34 -1.73
CA ARG A 87 13.41 5.02 -2.56
C ARG A 87 14.01 6.24 -1.87
N LYS A 88 13.16 7.10 -1.28
CA LYS A 88 13.63 8.29 -0.54
C LYS A 88 14.51 7.90 0.65
N PHE A 89 14.19 6.83 1.36
CA PHE A 89 15.02 6.31 2.44
C PHE A 89 16.43 5.95 1.95
N ILE A 90 16.53 5.19 0.86
CA ILE A 90 17.82 4.74 0.31
C ILE A 90 18.62 5.92 -0.25
N CYS A 91 17.97 6.81 -1.00
CA CYS A 91 18.61 8.03 -1.51
C CYS A 91 19.20 8.87 -0.37
N ARG A 92 18.41 9.15 0.68
CA ARG A 92 18.87 9.96 1.82
C ARG A 92 20.03 9.31 2.56
N ARG A 93 19.99 8.00 2.80
CA ARG A 93 21.10 7.28 3.46
C ARG A 93 22.38 7.26 2.62
N GLY A 94 22.24 7.25 1.29
CA GLY A 94 23.38 7.31 0.37
C GLY A 94 23.83 8.74 0.02
N HIS A 95 23.33 9.77 0.71
CA HIS A 95 23.58 11.19 0.40
C HIS A 95 23.25 11.57 -1.06
N ARG A 96 22.29 10.88 -1.67
CA ARG A 96 21.83 11.14 -3.05
C ARG A 96 20.58 12.02 -3.02
N SER A 97 20.54 13.00 -3.91
CA SER A 97 19.36 13.83 -4.14
C SER A 97 18.33 13.12 -5.03
N GLY A 98 17.09 13.64 -5.05
CA GLY A 98 16.03 13.15 -5.93
C GLY A 98 15.20 11.98 -5.41
N TYR A 99 14.37 11.42 -6.30
CA TYR A 99 13.37 10.40 -5.97
C TYR A 99 13.83 8.94 -6.19
N GLY A 100 14.99 8.73 -6.80
CA GLY A 100 15.58 7.39 -6.97
C GLY A 100 14.85 6.45 -7.92
N TYR A 101 13.98 6.94 -8.81
CA TYR A 101 13.19 6.08 -9.72
C TYR A 101 14.07 5.28 -10.69
N LYS A 102 15.09 5.91 -11.28
CA LYS A 102 16.02 5.26 -12.21
C LYS A 102 16.96 4.29 -11.49
N SER A 103 17.51 4.73 -10.35
CA SER A 103 18.49 3.95 -9.58
C SER A 103 17.87 2.76 -8.85
N TYR A 104 16.60 2.86 -8.44
CA TYR A 104 15.91 1.84 -7.67
C TYR A 104 14.56 1.48 -8.36
N PRO A 105 14.61 0.75 -9.48
CA PRO A 105 13.41 0.36 -10.21
C PRO A 105 12.53 -0.58 -9.39
N GLY A 106 11.29 -0.83 -9.84
CA GLY A 106 10.37 -1.74 -9.16
C GLY A 106 10.96 -3.13 -8.92
N LYS A 107 11.73 -3.66 -9.88
CA LYS A 107 12.43 -4.96 -9.74
C LYS A 107 13.35 -4.99 -8.53
N TYR A 108 14.08 -3.89 -8.27
CA TYR A 108 14.94 -3.79 -7.10
C TYR A 108 14.14 -3.78 -5.78
N LEU A 109 13.04 -3.01 -5.72
CA LEU A 109 12.24 -2.92 -4.50
C LEU A 109 11.53 -4.25 -4.17
N TYR A 110 10.89 -4.87 -5.15
CA TYR A 110 10.06 -6.05 -4.91
C TYR A 110 10.85 -7.37 -5.02
N GLY A 111 11.89 -7.40 -5.85
CA GLY A 111 12.78 -8.55 -6.00
C GLY A 111 13.90 -8.54 -4.99
N ASN A 112 14.82 -7.57 -5.07
CA ASN A 112 16.03 -7.55 -4.24
C ASN A 112 15.74 -7.26 -2.76
N LEU A 113 14.90 -6.26 -2.45
CA LEU A 113 14.60 -5.93 -1.04
C LEU A 113 13.48 -6.81 -0.44
N GLY A 114 12.77 -7.61 -1.25
CA GLY A 114 11.64 -8.43 -0.79
C GLY A 114 10.44 -7.62 -0.27
N LEU A 115 10.22 -6.42 -0.79
CA LEU A 115 9.05 -5.62 -0.41
C LEU A 115 7.76 -6.28 -0.91
N TYR A 116 6.72 -6.28 -0.07
CA TYR A 116 5.40 -6.82 -0.42
C TYR A 116 4.83 -6.22 -1.73
N ASN A 117 4.28 -7.09 -2.60
CA ASN A 117 3.82 -6.71 -3.93
C ASN A 117 2.43 -7.26 -4.34
N ASP A 118 1.80 -8.11 -3.51
CA ASP A 118 0.49 -8.72 -3.85
C ASP A 118 -0.68 -7.81 -3.43
N TYR A 119 -0.96 -6.80 -4.24
CA TYR A 119 -2.03 -5.81 -4.01
C TYR A 119 -3.33 -6.14 -4.75
N ARG A 120 -3.56 -7.41 -5.09
CA ARG A 120 -4.76 -7.83 -5.83
C ARG A 120 -5.94 -7.92 -4.88
N VAL A 121 -7.07 -7.36 -5.31
CA VAL A 121 -8.36 -7.59 -4.65
C VAL A 121 -8.84 -9.01 -4.93
N LEU A 122 -9.56 -9.59 -3.97
CA LEU A 122 -10.31 -10.82 -4.18
C LEU A 122 -11.69 -10.40 -4.61
N TRP A 123 -12.03 -10.73 -5.84
CA TRP A 123 -13.42 -10.69 -6.26
C TRP A 123 -14.11 -11.88 -5.60
N ALA A 124 -14.58 -11.70 -4.36
CA ALA A 124 -15.69 -12.50 -3.92
C ALA A 124 -16.81 -12.22 -4.93
N LYS A 125 -17.21 -13.24 -5.71
CA LYS A 125 -18.49 -13.16 -6.42
C LYS A 125 -19.50 -12.86 -5.32
N ALA A 126 -20.04 -11.64 -5.32
CA ALA A 126 -21.19 -11.34 -4.47
C ALA A 126 -22.24 -12.40 -4.83
N LEU A 127 -22.59 -13.23 -3.84
CA LEU A 127 -23.66 -14.22 -3.95
C LEU A 127 -24.96 -13.53 -4.39
#